data_AF-A0A821UJY4-F1
#
_entry.id   AF-A0A821UJY4-F1
#
_cell.length_a   1.000
_cell.length_b   1.000
_cell.length_c   1.000
_cell.angle_alpha   90.00
_cell.angle_beta   90.00
_cell.angle_gamma   90.00
#
_symmetry.space_group_name_H-M   'P 1'
#
loop_
_entity.id
_entity.type
_entity.pdbx_description
1 polymer ?
#
loop_
_entity_poly.entity_id
_entity_poly.type
_entity_poly.pdbx_seq_one_letter_code
_entity_poly.pdbx_strand_id
1 'polypeptide(L)'
;NFVTAIPLPTCLAQVTAEAIFKEHICRFGVPKATISDQEHNTWDEYLYPIVLAYNTGMHATTNFTAFELTFGRPANFPTDRLPTTITFSHSHDYLDQLVRNLKYYYTTVRQRIKQHAQSKNSI
;
A
#
# COMPACT_ATOMS: atom_id res chain seq x y z
N ASN A 1 0.34 5.70 3.39
CA ASN A 1 -0.67 4.69 3.76
C ASN A 1 -1.01 3.86 2.56
N PHE A 2 -1.11 2.54 2.72
CA PHE A 2 -1.57 1.62 1.68
C PHE A 2 -3.05 1.28 1.93
N VAL A 3 -3.84 1.20 0.86
CA VAL A 3 -5.30 1.04 0.94
C VAL A 3 -5.73 -0.22 0.19
N THR A 4 -6.71 -0.93 0.75
CA THR A 4 -7.42 -2.04 0.09
C THR A 4 -8.90 -1.75 0.13
N ALA A 5 -9.59 -1.92 -1.00
CA ALA A 5 -11.04 -1.83 -1.05
C ALA A 5 -11.64 -3.17 -1.47
N ILE A 6 -12.70 -3.55 -0.78
CA ILE A 6 -13.39 -4.84 -0.94
C ILE A 6 -14.87 -4.51 -1.12
N PRO A 7 -15.43 -4.64 -2.34
CA PRO A 7 -16.86 -4.49 -2.54
C PRO A 7 -17.58 -5.65 -1.86
N LEU A 8 -18.64 -5.34 -1.11
CA LEU A 8 -19.44 -6.34 -0.40
C LEU A 8 -20.86 -6.36 -0.96
N PRO A 9 -21.46 -7.55 -1.13
CA PRO A 9 -22.82 -7.65 -1.64
C PRO A 9 -23.86 -7.10 -0.65
N THR A 10 -23.53 -7.06 0.65
CA THR A 10 -24.40 -6.51 1.71
C THR A 10 -23.54 -5.94 2.84
N CYS A 11 -24.11 -5.03 3.63
CA CYS A 11 -23.49 -4.45 4.83
C CYS A 11 -23.55 -5.34 6.08
N LEU A 12 -23.93 -6.61 5.93
CA LEU A 12 -24.10 -7.52 7.06
C LEU A 12 -22.78 -7.73 7.80
N ALA A 13 -22.81 -7.62 9.13
CA ALA A 13 -21.61 -7.75 9.97
C ALA A 13 -20.84 -9.05 9.71
N GLN A 14 -21.55 -10.16 9.44
CA GLN A 14 -20.92 -11.44 9.10
C GLN A 14 -20.13 -11.38 7.79
N VAL A 15 -20.72 -10.80 6.74
CA VAL A 15 -20.09 -10.67 5.41
C VAL A 15 -18.88 -9.73 5.51
N THR A 16 -19.02 -8.62 6.21
CA THR A 16 -17.93 -7.68 6.49
C THR A 16 -16.81 -8.32 7.29
N ALA A 17 -17.12 -9.09 8.34
CA ALA A 17 -16.12 -9.78 9.16
C ALA A 17 -15.35 -10.83 8.35
N GLU A 18 -16.06 -11.60 7.52
CA GLU A 18 -15.43 -12.60 6.65
C GLU A 18 -14.50 -11.94 5.62
N ALA A 19 -14.93 -10.84 5.00
CA ALA A 19 -14.11 -10.08 4.07
C ALA A 19 -12.87 -9.49 4.73
N ILE A 20 -13.01 -8.86 5.90
CA ILE A 20 -11.86 -8.33 6.67
C ILE A 20 -10.88 -9.46 6.99
N PHE A 21 -11.38 -10.62 7.42
CA PHE A 21 -10.54 -11.76 7.76
C PHE A 21 -9.75 -12.26 6.55
N LYS A 22 -10.43 -12.55 5.44
CA LYS A 22 -9.81 -13.14 4.25
C LYS A 22 -8.89 -12.17 3.51
N GLU A 23 -9.38 -10.96 3.26
CA GLU A 23 -8.73 -10.04 2.33
C GLU A 23 -7.68 -9.15 3.02
N HIS A 24 -7.85 -8.90 4.32
CA HIS A 24 -6.91 -8.08 5.08
C HIS A 24 -6.07 -8.89 6.07
N ILE A 25 -6.71 -9.58 7.03
CA ILE A 25 -5.99 -10.23 8.13
C ILE A 25 -5.08 -11.36 7.64
N CYS A 26 -5.58 -12.26 6.80
CA CYS A 26 -4.77 -13.36 6.25
C CYS A 26 -3.60 -12.88 5.38
N ARG A 27 -3.71 -11.68 4.79
CA ARG A 27 -2.74 -11.15 3.83
C ARG A 27 -1.70 -10.23 4.46
N PHE A 28 -2.11 -9.39 5.41
CA PHE A 28 -1.30 -8.33 5.99
C PHE A 28 -1.14 -8.44 7.51
N GLY A 29 -1.87 -9.35 8.16
CA GLY A 29 -1.88 -9.54 9.61
C GLY A 29 -2.97 -8.76 10.33
N VAL A 30 -3.03 -8.91 11.66
CA VAL A 30 -4.07 -8.31 12.50
C VAL A 30 -3.81 -6.81 12.68
N PRO A 31 -4.79 -5.93 12.33
CA PRO A 31 -4.64 -4.50 12.54
C PRO A 31 -4.73 -4.13 14.03
N LYS A 32 -4.04 -3.07 14.43
CA LYS A 32 -4.06 -2.57 15.82
C LYS A 32 -5.39 -1.92 16.22
N ALA A 33 -6.12 -1.37 15.25
CA ALA A 33 -7.40 -0.70 15.46
C ALA A 33 -8.26 -0.78 14.20
N THR A 34 -9.57 -0.81 14.38
CA THR A 34 -10.59 -0.78 13.31
C THR A 34 -11.55 0.38 13.57
N ILE A 35 -11.81 1.18 12.54
CA ILE A 35 -12.73 2.33 12.59
C ILE A 35 -13.80 2.10 11.51
N SER A 36 -15.06 2.37 11.81
CA SER A 36 -16.20 2.19 10.89
C SER A 36 -17.10 3.42 10.90
N ASP A 37 -17.54 3.85 9.71
CA ASP A 37 -18.61 4.82 9.48
C ASP A 37 -19.91 4.09 9.04
N GLN A 38 -21.03 4.80 9.06
CA GLN A 38 -22.37 4.26 8.73
C GLN A 38 -22.92 4.93 7.47
N GLU A 39 -22.51 4.51 6.27
CA GLU A 39 -23.04 5.05 5.01
C GLU A 39 -23.20 3.93 3.95
N HIS A 40 -24.27 4.00 3.16
CA HIS A 40 -24.57 3.09 2.05
C HIS A 40 -24.65 3.90 0.75
N ASN A 41 -23.76 3.65 -0.20
CA ASN A 41 -23.79 4.25 -1.54
C ASN A 41 -23.15 3.30 -2.57
N THR A 42 -23.43 3.52 -3.86
CA THR A 42 -22.96 2.69 -5.01
C THR A 42 -21.56 3.07 -5.51
N TRP A 43 -20.72 3.58 -4.63
CA TRP A 43 -19.34 4.00 -4.95
C TRP A 43 -18.40 2.79 -5.12
N ASP A 44 -18.89 1.60 -4.77
CA ASP A 44 -18.17 0.34 -4.78
C ASP A 44 -17.71 -0.11 -6.18
N GLU A 45 -18.42 0.29 -7.24
CA GLU A 45 -18.00 0.03 -8.63
C GLU A 45 -16.69 0.75 -9.00
N TYR A 46 -16.42 1.90 -8.38
CA TYR A 46 -15.24 2.71 -8.64
C TYR A 46 -14.09 2.46 -7.66
N LEU A 47 -14.28 1.53 -6.71
CA LEU A 47 -13.32 1.28 -5.64
C LEU A 47 -11.95 0.83 -6.15
N TYR A 48 -11.94 -0.17 -7.03
CA TYR A 48 -10.70 -0.73 -7.55
C TYR A 48 -9.82 0.30 -8.28
N PRO A 49 -10.34 1.09 -9.26
CA PRO A 49 -9.51 2.09 -9.93
C PRO A 49 -9.07 3.22 -8.98
N ILE A 50 -9.91 3.64 -8.03
CA ILE A 50 -9.54 4.67 -7.04
C ILE A 50 -8.42 4.18 -6.13
N VAL A 51 -8.52 2.96 -5.61
CA VAL A 51 -7.49 2.37 -4.74
C VAL A 51 -6.18 2.18 -5.48
N LEU A 52 -6.22 1.75 -6.74
CA LEU A 52 -5.03 1.64 -7.57
C LEU A 52 -4.36 3.02 -7.70
N ALA A 53 -5.11 4.03 -8.15
CA ALA A 53 -4.61 5.40 -8.34
C ALA A 53 -4.03 5.98 -7.03
N TYR A 54 -4.68 5.75 -5.90
CA TYR A 54 -4.17 6.18 -4.59
C TYR A 54 -2.87 5.46 -4.21
N ASN A 55 -2.83 4.14 -4.37
CA ASN A 55 -1.67 3.34 -3.95
C ASN A 55 -0.43 3.59 -4.82
N THR A 56 -0.61 3.97 -6.08
CA THR A 56 0.47 4.27 -7.03
C THR A 56 0.71 5.77 -7.20
N GLY A 57 -0.04 6.61 -6.50
CA GLY A 57 0.19 8.04 -6.43
C GLY A 57 1.39 8.38 -5.55
N MET A 58 2.20 9.34 -6.00
CA MET A 58 3.34 9.84 -5.23
C MET A 58 2.86 10.68 -4.04
N HIS A 59 3.31 10.31 -2.84
CA HIS A 59 3.00 11.09 -1.64
C HIS A 59 3.99 12.25 -1.48
N ALA A 60 3.49 13.49 -1.41
CA ALA A 60 4.28 14.72 -1.50
C ALA A 60 5.42 14.82 -0.48
N THR A 61 5.21 14.37 0.77
CA THR A 61 6.24 14.45 1.81
C THR A 61 7.29 13.36 1.69
N THR A 62 6.87 12.16 1.29
CA THR A 62 7.74 10.98 1.32
C THR A 62 8.36 10.69 -0.02
N ASN A 63 7.86 11.26 -1.12
CA ASN A 63 8.27 11.01 -2.50
C ASN A 63 8.38 9.50 -2.84
N PHE A 64 7.45 8.73 -2.30
CA PHE A 64 7.25 7.32 -2.61
C PHE A 64 5.76 7.04 -2.68
N THR A 65 5.40 6.05 -3.49
CA THR A 65 4.03 5.53 -3.55
C THR A 65 3.76 4.63 -2.35
N ALA A 66 2.49 4.47 -1.98
CA ALA A 66 2.13 3.52 -0.94
C ALA A 66 2.49 2.07 -1.31
N PHE A 67 2.35 1.74 -2.60
CA PHE A 67 2.69 0.43 -3.13
C PHE A 67 4.18 0.10 -2.92
N GLU A 68 5.08 1.03 -3.22
CA GLU A 68 6.53 0.83 -3.02
C GLU A 68 6.89 0.60 -1.56
N LEU A 69 6.26 1.35 -0.64
CA LEU A 69 6.52 1.20 0.79
C LEU A 69 6.05 -0.16 1.33
N THR A 70 4.95 -0.70 0.77
CA THR A 70 4.41 -2.00 1.17
C THR A 70 5.18 -3.17 0.55
N PHE A 71 5.48 -3.10 -0.74
CA PHE A 71 5.99 -4.24 -1.51
C PHE A 71 7.49 -4.15 -1.87
N GLY A 72 8.15 -3.04 -1.54
CA GLY A 72 9.58 -2.86 -1.80
C GLY A 72 9.95 -2.80 -3.28
N ARG A 73 8.99 -2.50 -4.16
CA ARG A 73 9.17 -2.36 -5.61
C ARG A 73 8.10 -1.45 -6.22
N PRO A 74 8.32 -0.85 -7.39
CA PRO A 74 7.27 -0.12 -8.11
C PRO A 74 6.14 -1.06 -8.56
N ALA A 75 4.94 -0.50 -8.73
CA ALA A 75 3.83 -1.21 -9.37
C ALA A 75 4.12 -1.38 -10.87
N ASN A 76 3.79 -2.53 -11.43
CA ASN A 76 3.90 -2.80 -12.85
C ASN A 76 2.53 -2.59 -13.50
N PHE A 77 2.45 -1.72 -14.50
CA PHE A 77 1.24 -1.49 -15.29
C PHE A 77 1.32 -2.19 -16.65
N PRO A 78 0.17 -2.61 -17.23
CA PRO A 78 0.14 -3.18 -18.59
C PRO A 78 0.69 -2.23 -19.66
N THR A 79 0.62 -0.92 -19.41
CA THR A 79 1.15 0.13 -20.29
C THR A 79 2.64 0.38 -20.11
N ASP A 80 3.25 -0.14 -19.05
CA ASP A 80 4.68 0.07 -18.82
C ASP A 80 5.48 -0.68 -19.89
N ARG A 81 6.56 -0.06 -20.35
CA ARG A 81 7.57 -0.77 -21.12
C ARG A 81 8.05 -1.94 -20.27
N LEU A 82 8.02 -3.15 -20.84
CA LEU A 82 8.45 -4.38 -20.17
C LEU A 82 9.77 -4.08 -19.44
N PRO A 83 9.79 -4.20 -18.09
CA PRO A 83 10.99 -3.90 -17.35
C PRO A 83 12.09 -4.83 -17.83
N THR A 84 13.32 -4.32 -17.90
CA THR A 84 14.52 -5.14 -18.05
C THR A 84 14.40 -6.26 -17.01
N THR A 85 14.16 -7.49 -17.48
CA THR A 85 13.78 -8.59 -16.58
C THR A 85 14.85 -8.70 -15.51
N ILE A 86 14.49 -8.40 -14.26
CA ILE A 86 15.37 -8.66 -13.12
C ILE A 86 15.47 -10.18 -13.06
N THR A 87 16.57 -10.71 -13.56
CA THR A 87 16.85 -12.13 -13.55
C THR A 87 17.54 -12.45 -12.24
N PHE A 88 16.95 -13.37 -11.47
CA PHE A 88 17.55 -13.90 -10.26
C PHE A 88 18.29 -15.18 -10.62
N SER A 89 19.56 -15.26 -10.25
CA SER A 89 20.38 -16.45 -10.54
C SER A 89 20.11 -17.53 -9.50
N HIS A 90 19.89 -17.12 -8.25
CA HIS A 90 19.61 -17.99 -7.12
C HIS A 90 18.28 -17.61 -6.44
N SER A 91 17.64 -18.59 -5.82
CA SER A 91 16.35 -18.43 -5.13
C SER A 91 16.37 -17.38 -4.00
N HIS A 92 17.53 -17.16 -3.35
CA HIS A 92 17.67 -16.22 -2.25
C HIS A 92 17.90 -14.77 -2.69
N ASP A 93 18.31 -14.54 -3.95
CA ASP A 93 18.63 -13.19 -4.47
C ASP A 93 17.43 -12.23 -4.34
N TYR A 94 16.22 -12.73 -4.56
CA TYR A 94 14.98 -11.96 -4.43
C TYR A 94 14.76 -11.48 -3.00
N LEU A 95 14.98 -12.36 -2.01
CA LEU A 95 14.78 -12.01 -0.60
C LEU A 95 15.80 -10.95 -0.17
N ASP A 96 17.06 -11.11 -0.56
CA ASP A 96 18.10 -10.13 -0.25
C ASP A 96 17.82 -8.78 -0.90
N GLN A 97 17.35 -8.77 -2.15
CA GLN A 97 16.93 -7.53 -2.81
C GLN A 97 15.74 -6.89 -2.09
N LEU A 98 14.71 -7.67 -1.77
CA LEU A 98 13.51 -7.18 -1.08
C LEU A 98 13.86 -6.55 0.27
N VAL A 99 14.67 -7.23 1.08
CA VAL A 99 15.12 -6.72 2.38
C VAL A 99 15.93 -5.43 2.22
N ARG A 100 16.82 -5.36 1.22
CA ARG A 100 17.59 -4.14 0.91
C ARG A 100 16.67 -2.99 0.51
N ASN A 101 15.73 -3.23 -0.39
CA ASN A 101 14.79 -2.23 -0.87
C ASN A 101 13.93 -1.67 0.27
N LEU A 102 13.32 -2.55 1.08
CA LEU A 102 12.50 -2.13 2.22
C LEU A 102 13.31 -1.29 3.22
N LYS A 103 14.54 -1.71 3.54
CA LYS A 103 15.45 -0.91 4.39
C LYS A 103 15.70 0.48 3.81
N TYR A 104 15.96 0.58 2.51
CA TYR A 104 16.17 1.86 1.83
C TYR A 104 14.94 2.77 1.89
N TYR A 105 13.76 2.23 1.53
CA TYR A 105 12.51 2.98 1.55
C TYR A 105 12.20 3.52 2.95
N TYR A 106 12.20 2.66 3.97
CA TYR A 106 11.81 3.07 5.33
C TYR A 106 12.81 4.03 5.98
N THR A 107 14.11 3.89 5.71
CA THR A 107 15.13 4.82 6.26
C THR A 107 14.97 6.21 5.65
N THR A 108 14.80 6.27 4.33
CA THR A 108 14.60 7.53 3.59
C THR A 108 13.30 8.23 3.99
N VAL A 109 12.19 7.49 4.10
CA VAL A 109 10.90 8.02 4.56
C VAL A 109 11.03 8.63 5.96
N ARG A 110 11.66 7.92 6.90
CA ARG A 110 11.87 8.42 8.26
C ARG A 110 12.67 9.73 8.27
N GLN A 111 13.69 9.85 7.42
CA GLN A 111 14.47 11.07 7.30
C GLN A 111 13.62 12.24 6.75
N ARG A 112 12.87 12.00 5.67
CA ARG A 112 12.01 13.02 5.04
C ARG A 112 10.91 13.51 5.98
N ILE A 113 10.28 12.61 6.74
CA ILE A 113 9.27 12.98 7.74
C ILE A 113 9.87 13.87 8.83
N LYS A 114 11.08 13.55 9.32
CA LYS A 114 11.77 14.38 10.32
C LYS A 114 12.10 15.77 9.79
N GLN A 115 12.61 15.86 8.56
CA GLN A 115 12.92 17.13 7.90
C GLN A 115 11.67 18.00 7.73
N HIS A 116 10.56 17.40 7.26
CA HIS A 116 9.28 18.09 7.09
C HIS A 116 8.66 18.57 8.41
N ALA A 117 8.85 17.80 9.49
CA ALA A 117 8.42 18.22 10.82
C ALA A 117 9.27 19.40 11.35
N GLN A 118 10.59 19.39 11.12
CA GLN A 118 11.49 20.48 11.52
C GLN A 118 11.23 21.78 10.76
N SER A 119 10.98 21.70 9.44
CA SER A 119 10.65 22.88 8.63
C SER A 119 9.34 23.55 9.05
N LYS A 120 8.38 22.78 9.57
CA LYS A 120 7.11 23.31 10.08
C LYS A 120 7.23 24.00 11.45
N ASN A 121 8.24 23.64 12.24
CA ASN A 121 8.46 24.21 13.58
C ASN A 121 9.39 25.44 13.57
N SER A 122 9.94 25.81 12.41
CA SER A 122 10.84 26.96 12.24
C SER A 122 10.12 28.19 11.66
N ILE A 123 8.78 28.16 11.62
CA ILE A 123 7.86 29.22 11.22
C ILE A 123 6.93 29.46 12.41
#